data_AF-A0A7J6W7U8-F1
#
_entry.id   AF-A0A7J6W7U8-F1
#
_cell.length_a   1.000
_cell.length_b   1.000
_cell.length_c   1.000
_cell.angle_alpha   90.00
_cell.angle_beta   90.00
_cell.angle_gamma   90.00
#
_symmetry.space_group_name_H-M   'P 1'
#
loop_
_entity.id
_entity.type
_entity.pdbx_description
1 polymer ?
#
loop_
_entity_poly.entity_id
_entity_poly.type
_entity_poly.pdbx_seq_one_letter_code
_entity_poly.pdbx_strand_id
1 'polypeptide(L)'
;FVEEADYKFTTELSAKAYNEKSLDNFVPRSESNFLEYAKLISHKLVLFENSTHYIGLLKNVMKLSMRNLKAADAKELASLVTTIANEKLKGGEAITGQSKSAVWL
;
A
#
# COMPACT_ATOMS: atom_id res chain seq x y z
N PHE A 1 12.60 -20.61 -34.35
CA PHE A 1 12.29 -19.31 -33.72
C PHE A 1 11.59 -19.40 -32.38
N VAL A 2 11.11 -20.57 -31.93
CA VAL A 2 10.44 -20.72 -30.61
C VAL A 2 11.45 -20.71 -29.45
N GLU A 3 12.61 -21.34 -29.65
CA GLU A 3 13.61 -21.54 -28.59
C GLU A 3 14.32 -20.24 -28.13
N GLU A 4 14.59 -19.29 -29.04
CA GLU A 4 15.16 -17.98 -28.66
C GLU A 4 14.16 -17.07 -27.94
N ALA A 5 12.86 -17.21 -28.24
CA ALA A 5 11.82 -16.40 -27.59
C ALA A 5 11.60 -16.87 -26.15
N ASP A 6 11.56 -18.17 -25.91
CA ASP A 6 11.44 -18.74 -24.57
C ASP A 6 12.72 -18.51 -23.74
N TYR A 7 13.90 -18.54 -24.36
CA TYR A 7 15.16 -18.21 -23.69
C TYR A 7 15.24 -16.73 -23.29
N LYS A 8 14.85 -15.79 -24.16
CA LYS A 8 14.78 -14.36 -23.84
C LYS A 8 13.72 -14.06 -22.77
N PHE A 9 12.56 -14.70 -22.86
CA PHE A 9 11.50 -14.55 -21.86
C PHE A 9 11.93 -15.04 -20.48
N THR A 10 12.57 -16.22 -20.40
CA THR A 10 13.05 -16.78 -19.13
C THR A 10 14.24 -16.01 -18.54
N THR A 11 15.12 -15.45 -19.37
CA THR A 11 16.22 -14.58 -18.91
C THR A 11 15.73 -13.21 -18.45
N GLU A 12 14.75 -12.60 -19.12
CA GLU A 12 14.12 -11.34 -18.66
C GLU A 12 13.32 -11.52 -17.36
N LEU A 13 12.64 -12.67 -17.20
CA LEU A 13 11.88 -12.99 -16.00
C LEU A 13 12.83 -13.32 -14.82
N SER A 14 13.97 -13.96 -15.07
CA SER A 14 15.02 -14.21 -14.06
C SER A 14 15.80 -12.95 -13.68
N ALA A 15 16.08 -12.06 -14.62
CA ALA A 15 16.72 -10.76 -14.34
C ALA A 15 15.82 -9.81 -13.56
N LYS A 16 14.49 -9.86 -13.80
CA LYS A 16 13.50 -9.16 -12.96
C LYS A 16 13.48 -9.69 -11.52
N ALA A 17 13.56 -11.01 -11.34
CA ALA A 17 13.54 -11.62 -10.02
C ALA A 17 14.78 -11.29 -9.17
N TYR A 18 15.97 -11.10 -9.79
CA TYR A 18 17.19 -10.73 -9.07
C TYR A 18 17.34 -9.24 -8.75
N ASN A 19 16.58 -8.36 -9.41
CA ASN A 19 16.64 -6.91 -9.21
C ASN A 19 15.31 -6.31 -8.71
N GLU A 20 14.44 -7.15 -8.15
CA GLU A 20 13.20 -6.69 -7.54
C GLU A 20 13.53 -5.88 -6.28
N LYS A 21 13.23 -4.58 -6.34
CA LYS A 21 13.31 -3.69 -5.19
C LYS A 21 12.36 -4.19 -4.12
N SER A 22 12.89 -4.44 -2.94
CA SER A 22 12.17 -4.83 -1.73
C SER A 22 12.39 -3.78 -0.64
N LEU A 23 11.63 -3.85 0.43
CA LEU A 23 11.82 -2.95 1.57
C LEU A 23 13.20 -3.09 2.21
N ASP A 24 13.83 -4.26 2.09
CA ASP A 24 15.11 -4.59 2.73
C ASP A 24 16.31 -4.09 1.90
N ASN A 25 16.16 -3.95 0.58
CA ASN A 25 17.27 -3.60 -0.32
C ASN A 25 17.14 -2.20 -0.96
N PHE A 26 15.99 -1.52 -0.83
CA PHE A 26 15.75 -0.25 -1.48
C PHE A 26 15.96 0.95 -0.53
N VAL A 27 16.97 1.78 -0.85
CA VAL A 27 17.27 3.02 -0.11
C VAL A 27 16.84 4.24 -0.96
N PRO A 28 15.72 4.93 -0.61
CA PRO A 28 15.21 6.02 -1.42
C PRO A 28 16.10 7.27 -1.34
N ARG A 29 16.34 7.94 -2.48
CA ARG A 29 17.18 9.16 -2.57
C ARG A 29 16.52 10.36 -3.24
N SER A 30 15.46 10.14 -4.01
CA SER A 30 14.66 11.20 -4.66
C SER A 30 13.20 11.09 -4.25
N GLU A 31 12.42 12.14 -4.47
CA GLU A 31 10.97 12.13 -4.25
C GLU A 31 10.28 10.95 -4.96
N SER A 32 10.66 10.69 -6.21
CA SER A 32 10.17 9.54 -6.96
C SER A 32 10.53 8.20 -6.30
N ASN A 33 11.74 8.07 -5.72
CA ASN A 33 12.11 6.89 -4.96
C ASN A 33 11.30 6.75 -3.68
N PHE A 34 11.00 7.85 -2.98
CA PHE A 34 10.15 7.80 -1.79
C PHE A 34 8.72 7.39 -2.12
N LEU A 35 8.18 7.82 -3.27
CA LEU A 35 6.88 7.35 -3.76
C LEU A 35 6.89 5.84 -4.06
N GLU A 36 7.95 5.35 -4.68
CA GLU A 36 8.14 3.91 -4.93
C GLU A 36 8.27 3.11 -3.61
N TYR A 37 9.02 3.64 -2.65
CA TYR A 37 9.18 3.04 -1.32
C TYR A 37 7.83 2.98 -0.58
N ALA A 38 7.03 4.04 -0.66
CA ALA A 38 5.68 4.08 -0.09
C ALA A 38 4.76 3.01 -0.70
N LYS A 39 4.86 2.73 -2.01
CA LYS A 39 4.12 1.64 -2.66
C LYS A 39 4.55 0.27 -2.15
N LEU A 40 5.84 0.04 -1.93
CA LEU A 40 6.33 -1.22 -1.34
C LEU A 40 5.79 -1.42 0.08
N ILE A 41 5.75 -0.36 0.90
CA ILE A 41 5.16 -0.42 2.24
C ILE A 41 3.67 -0.73 2.14
N SER A 42 2.92 -0.01 1.31
CA SER A 42 1.47 -0.18 1.21
C SER A 42 1.11 -1.59 0.74
N HIS A 43 1.84 -2.15 -0.24
CA HIS A 43 1.67 -3.53 -0.68
C HIS A 43 1.83 -4.53 0.45
N LYS A 44 2.78 -4.33 1.38
CA LYS A 44 2.94 -5.22 2.54
C LYS A 44 1.84 -5.06 3.58
N LEU A 45 1.36 -3.84 3.80
CA LEU A 45 0.31 -3.58 4.79
C LEU A 45 -1.07 -4.11 4.32
N VAL A 46 -1.41 -3.90 3.05
CA VAL A 46 -2.73 -4.27 2.49
C VAL A 46 -2.98 -5.78 2.52
N LEU A 47 -1.94 -6.62 2.55
CA LEU A 47 -2.08 -8.07 2.74
C LEU A 47 -2.88 -8.45 4.00
N PHE A 48 -2.96 -7.54 4.97
CA PHE A 48 -3.65 -7.75 6.25
C PHE A 48 -5.00 -7.04 6.34
N GLU A 49 -5.55 -6.49 5.25
CA GLU A 49 -6.74 -5.62 5.28
C GLU A 49 -7.99 -6.26 5.89
N ASN A 50 -8.13 -7.59 5.76
CA ASN A 50 -9.25 -8.35 6.30
C ASN A 50 -9.09 -8.74 7.79
N SER A 51 -7.95 -8.43 8.41
CA SER A 51 -7.71 -8.70 9.82
C SER A 51 -8.43 -7.70 10.72
N THR A 52 -9.04 -8.16 11.81
CA THR A 52 -9.64 -7.30 12.84
C THR A 52 -8.62 -6.37 13.50
N HIS A 53 -7.32 -6.67 13.38
CA HIS A 53 -6.23 -5.85 13.91
C HIS A 53 -5.66 -4.83 12.90
N TYR A 54 -6.14 -4.81 11.65
CA TYR A 54 -5.58 -3.99 10.57
C TYR A 54 -5.56 -2.48 10.90
N ILE A 55 -6.67 -1.97 11.42
CA ILE A 55 -6.76 -0.56 11.84
C ILE A 55 -5.77 -0.26 12.98
N GLY A 56 -5.56 -1.20 13.89
CA GLY A 56 -4.57 -1.08 14.96
C GLY A 56 -3.14 -1.02 14.40
N LEU A 57 -2.83 -1.85 13.41
CA LEU A 57 -1.55 -1.82 12.70
C LEU A 57 -1.30 -0.45 12.05
N LEU A 58 -2.24 0.05 11.24
CA LEU A 58 -2.09 1.35 10.57
C LEU A 58 -1.89 2.51 11.56
N LYS A 59 -2.67 2.55 12.64
CA LYS A 59 -2.52 3.57 13.70
C LYS A 59 -1.14 3.53 14.35
N ASN A 60 -0.61 2.34 14.64
CA ASN A 60 0.71 2.20 15.24
C ASN A 60 1.83 2.56 14.27
N VAL A 61 1.75 2.13 13.01
CA VAL A 61 2.72 2.49 11.96
C VAL A 61 2.79 4.02 11.83
N MET A 62 1.64 4.69 11.71
CA MET A 62 1.60 6.16 11.62
C MET A 62 2.23 6.83 12.85
N LYS A 63 1.85 6.41 14.06
CA LYS A 63 2.38 6.97 15.31
C LYS A 63 3.89 6.78 15.46
N LEU A 64 4.42 5.61 15.10
CA LEU A 64 5.84 5.29 15.19
C LEU A 64 6.66 6.08 14.17
N SER A 65 6.18 6.17 12.92
CA SER A 65 6.87 6.88 11.83
C SER A 65 6.89 8.39 12.00
N MET A 66 5.96 8.96 12.78
CA MET A 66 5.82 10.41 12.96
C MET A 66 6.48 10.96 14.23
N ARG A 67 7.14 10.13 15.04
CA ARG A 67 7.64 10.51 16.39
C ARG A 67 8.54 11.75 16.40
N ASN A 68 9.34 11.96 15.35
CA ASN A 68 10.32 13.04 15.26
C ASN A 68 9.90 14.17 14.30
N LEU A 69 8.67 14.15 13.80
CA LEU A 69 8.18 15.22 12.93
C LEU A 69 7.92 16.51 13.72
N LYS A 70 8.04 17.65 13.03
CA LYS A 70 7.61 18.93 13.61
C LYS A 70 6.08 18.96 13.67
N ALA A 71 5.57 19.80 14.57
CA ALA A 71 4.13 19.97 14.74
C ALA A 71 3.40 20.41 13.45
N ALA A 72 4.07 21.18 12.57
CA ALA A 72 3.51 21.61 11.29
C ALA A 72 3.30 20.41 10.34
N ASP A 73 4.33 19.61 10.11
CA ASP A 73 4.27 18.42 9.23
C ASP A 73 3.25 17.39 9.75
N ALA A 74 3.15 17.22 11.07
CA ALA A 74 2.15 16.35 11.67
C ALA A 74 0.70 16.84 11.43
N LYS A 75 0.47 18.16 11.45
CA LYS A 75 -0.84 18.76 11.14
C LYS A 75 -1.20 18.64 9.66
N GLU A 76 -0.22 18.72 8.77
CA GLU A 76 -0.42 18.49 7.34
C GLU A 76 -0.91 17.06 7.08
N LEU A 77 -0.25 16.06 7.66
CA LEU A 77 -0.68 14.67 7.57
C LEU A 77 -2.07 14.43 8.19
N ALA A 78 -2.38 15.08 9.32
CA ALA A 78 -3.72 14.99 9.92
C ALA A 78 -4.81 15.58 9.01
N SER A 79 -4.50 16.67 8.31
CA SER A 79 -5.40 17.29 7.32
C SER A 79 -5.65 16.36 6.14
N LEU A 80 -4.60 15.69 5.63
CA LEU A 80 -4.72 14.69 4.55
C LEU A 80 -5.67 13.55 4.94
N VAL A 81 -5.54 12.99 6.15
CA VAL A 81 -6.42 11.93 6.64
C VAL A 81 -7.88 12.41 6.74
N THR A 82 -8.09 13.64 7.18
CA THR A 82 -9.44 14.25 7.26
C THR A 82 -10.06 14.39 5.88
N THR A 83 -9.28 14.83 4.89
CA THR A 83 -9.74 14.92 3.50
C THR A 83 -10.14 13.56 2.95
N ILE A 84 -9.30 12.54 3.10
CA ILE A 84 -9.60 11.16 2.64
C ILE A 84 -10.86 10.61 3.33
N ALA A 85 -11.03 10.88 4.64
CA ALA A 85 -12.23 10.48 5.37
C ALA A 85 -13.50 11.14 4.78
N ASN A 86 -13.45 12.44 4.48
CA ASN A 86 -14.56 13.16 3.86
C ASN A 86 -14.87 12.66 2.45
N GLU A 87 -13.86 12.30 1.65
CA GLU A 87 -14.04 11.68 0.33
C GLU A 87 -14.75 10.33 0.42
N LYS A 88 -14.37 9.49 1.39
CA LYS A 88 -15.04 8.19 1.63
C LYS A 88 -16.49 8.36 2.10
N LEU A 89 -16.80 9.38 2.89
CA LEU A 89 -18.18 9.69 3.31
C LEU A 89 -19.03 10.12 2.11
N LYS A 90 -18.50 10.96 1.22
CA LYS A 90 -19.19 11.40 0.00
C LYS A 90 -19.37 10.27 -1.01
N GLY A 91 -18.38 9.39 -1.17
CA GLY A 91 -18.49 8.18 -1.99
C GLY A 91 -19.32 7.07 -1.35
N GLY A 92 -19.71 7.23 -0.08
CA GLY A 92 -20.39 6.24 0.75
C GLY A 92 -21.91 6.20 0.61
N GLU A 93 -22.55 7.17 -0.06
CA GLU A 93 -23.98 7.07 -0.40
C GLU A 93 -24.29 5.98 -1.45
N ALA A 94 -23.27 5.38 -2.08
CA ALA A 94 -23.43 4.27 -3.04
C ALA A 94 -23.12 2.87 -2.47
N ILE A 95 -22.65 2.76 -1.22
CA ILE A 95 -22.37 1.46 -0.57
C ILE A 95 -23.26 1.28 0.67
N THR A 96 -24.56 1.52 0.51
CA THR A 96 -25.60 0.89 1.34
C THR A 96 -26.21 -0.27 0.55
N GLY A 97 -25.38 -1.24 0.17
CA GLY A 97 -25.76 -2.43 -0.59
C GLY A 97 -25.85 -3.67 0.30
N GLN A 98 -26.94 -3.79 1.05
CA GLN A 98 -27.58 -5.05 1.47
C GLN A 98 -26.66 -6.25 1.79
N SER A 99 -26.45 -6.52 3.07
CA SER A 99 -26.28 -7.91 3.53
C SER A 99 -27.62 -8.63 3.31
N LYS A 100 -27.80 -9.21 2.12
CA LYS A 100 -28.84 -10.21 1.86
C LYS A 100 -28.30 -11.58 2.24
N SER A 101 -29.06 -12.27 3.08
CA SER A 101 -28.92 -13.69 3.37
C SER A 101 -28.86 -14.53 2.09
N ALA A 102 -27.93 -15.49 2.05
CA ALA A 102 -28.06 -16.77 1.36
C ALA A 102 -27.06 -17.68 2.07
N VAL A 103 -27.50 -18.54 3.00
CA VAL A 103 -27.94 -19.91 2.70
C VAL A 103 -27.03 -20.53 1.65
N TRP A 104 -26.01 -21.24 2.10
CA TRP A 104 -25.52 -22.41 1.38
C TRP A 104 -26.21 -23.61 2.02
N LEU A 105 -27.05 -24.27 1.22
CA LEU A 105 -27.57 -25.61 1.45
C LEU A 105 -26.42 -26.62 1.48
#